data_AF-A0A1G0JYI0-F1
#
_entry.id   AF-A0A1G0JYI0-F1
#
_cell.length_a   1.000
_cell.length_b   1.000
_cell.length_c   1.000
_cell.angle_alpha   90.00
_cell.angle_beta   90.00
_cell.angle_gamma   90.00
#
_symmetry.space_group_name_H-M   'P 1'
#
loop_
_entity.id
_entity.type
_entity.pdbx_description
1 polymer ?
#
loop_
_entity_poly.entity_id
_entity_poly.type
_entity_poly.pdbx_seq_one_letter_code
_entity_poly.pdbx_strand_id
1 'polypeptide(L)' 'MADRFYSVILGENMQHMVTEGAATSSEAIELRVADTIYTNKLHVLMGLKAIEAYLQMKETSPIA' A
#
# COMPACT_ATOMS: atom_id res chain seq x y z
N MET A 1 1.64 -18.03 7.56
CA MET A 1 2.09 -16.89 6.72
C MET A 1 1.73 -15.63 7.47
N ALA A 2 2.58 -14.61 7.42
CA ALA A 2 2.24 -13.30 7.96
C ALA A 2 1.61 -12.46 6.83
N ASP A 3 0.53 -11.76 7.11
CA ASP A 3 -0.05 -10.78 6.21
C ASP A 3 0.93 -9.63 6.01
N ARG A 4 1.06 -9.16 4.77
CA ARG A 4 1.84 -7.97 4.42
C ARG A 4 0.93 -6.77 4.33
N PHE A 5 1.34 -5.67 4.95
CA PHE A 5 0.64 -4.38 4.91
C PHE A 5 1.47 -3.39 4.14
N TYR A 6 0.88 -2.76 3.12
CA TYR A 6 1.52 -1.71 2.34
C TYR A 6 0.83 -0.39 2.63
N SER A 7 1.62 0.64 2.95
CA SER A 7 1.12 1.97 3.25
C SER A 7 1.93 3.02 2.51
N VAL A 8 1.28 4.15 2.23
CA VAL A 8 1.85 5.29 1.52
C VAL A 8 1.38 6.55 2.24
N ILE A 9 2.29 7.50 2.49
CA ILE A 9 1.93 8.78 3.11
C ILE A 9 1.21 9.64 2.08
N LEU A 10 0.26 10.47 2.54
CA LEU A 10 -0.48 11.37 1.66
C LEU A 10 0.46 12.20 0.76
N GLY A 11 0.29 12.09 -0.56
CA GLY A 11 1.09 12.81 -1.55
C GLY A 11 2.28 12.03 -2.10
N GLU A 12 2.68 10.93 -1.46
CA GLU A 12 3.68 10.01 -2.01
C GLU A 12 3.11 9.20 -3.18
N ASN A 13 3.96 8.95 -4.18
CA ASN A 13 3.53 8.41 -5.47
C ASN A 13 4.59 7.55 -6.16
N MET A 14 5.70 7.25 -5.49
CA MET A 14 6.79 6.42 -6.03
C MET A 14 6.95 5.14 -5.21
N GLN A 15 7.37 4.05 -5.86
CA GLN A 15 7.48 2.74 -5.22
C GLN A 15 8.38 2.70 -3.97
N HIS A 16 9.48 3.48 -3.96
CA HIS A 16 10.42 3.49 -2.82
C HIS A 16 9.85 4.22 -1.58
N MET A 17 8.68 4.84 -1.72
CA MET A 17 7.95 5.51 -0.63
C MET A 17 6.94 4.57 0.04
N VAL A 18 6.75 3.36 -0.48
CA VAL A 18 5.89 2.36 0.15
C VAL A 18 6.54 1.83 1.43
N THR A 19 5.80 1.89 2.54
CA THR A 19 6.19 1.27 3.80
C THR A 19 5.50 -0.08 3.95
N GLU A 20 6.28 -1.12 4.24
CA GLU A 20 5.83 -2.49 4.44
C GLU A 20 5.84 -2.87 5.93
N GLY A 21 4.76 -3.48 6.40
CA GLY A 21 4.67 -4.14 7.71
C GLY A 21 4.21 -5.60 7.59
N ALA A 22 4.39 -6.38 8.65
CA ALA A 22 3.92 -7.77 8.71
C ALA A 22 3.14 -8.02 10.02
N ALA A 23 1.98 -8.69 9.93
CA ALA A 23 1.21 -9.12 11.10
C ALA A 23 0.61 -10.52 10.91
N THR A 24 0.23 -11.18 11.99
CA THR A 24 -0.30 -12.56 12.02
C THR A 24 -1.83 -12.64 12.06
N SER A 25 -2.54 -11.60 11.61
CA SER A 25 -3.99 -11.59 11.45
C SER A 25 -4.44 -12.23 10.13
N SER A 26 -5.74 -12.22 9.81
CA SER A 26 -6.36 -13.11 8.80
C SER A 26 -6.67 -12.46 7.45
N GLU A 27 -6.43 -13.22 6.38
CA GLU A 27 -7.02 -13.26 5.03
C GLU A 27 -7.96 -12.11 4.59
N ALA A 28 -7.46 -10.86 4.54
CA ALA A 28 -8.13 -9.77 3.82
C ALA A 28 -7.12 -8.74 3.30
N ILE A 29 -7.36 -8.24 2.07
CA ILE A 29 -6.65 -7.05 1.55
C ILE A 29 -7.37 -5.82 2.09
N GLU A 30 -6.71 -5.05 2.95
CA GLU A 30 -7.27 -3.84 3.54
C GLU A 30 -6.72 -2.58 2.86
N LEU A 31 -7.62 -1.68 2.45
CA LEU A 31 -7.28 -0.30 2.08
C LEU A 31 -7.85 0.65 3.13
N ARG A 32 -6.97 1.33 3.87
CA ARG A 32 -7.37 2.36 4.84
C ARG A 32 -7.09 3.74 4.24
N VAL A 33 -8.16 4.50 4.03
CA VAL A 33 -8.08 5.90 3.59
C VAL A 33 -8.51 6.76 4.75
N ALA A 34 -7.62 7.61 5.26
CA ALA A 34 -7.99 8.61 6.25
C ALA A 34 -8.89 9.66 5.58
N ASP A 35 -10.17 9.70 5.98
CA ASP A 35 -11.13 10.71 5.52
C ASP A 35 -10.78 12.05 6.18
N THR A 36 -9.95 12.83 5.47
CA THR A 36 -9.58 14.18 5.84
C THR A 36 -9.92 15.10 4.69
N ILE A 37 -10.15 16.39 4.96
CA ILE A 37 -10.37 17.41 3.92
C ILE A 37 -9.21 17.51 2.90
N TYR A 38 -8.05 16.94 3.22
CA TYR A 38 -6.84 16.92 2.38
C TYR A 38 -6.68 15.63 1.56
N THR A 39 -7.45 14.58 1.87
CA THR A 39 -7.43 13.32 1.13
C THR A 39 -8.48 13.36 0.03
N ASN A 40 -8.06 13.59 -1.22
CA ASN A 40 -8.95 13.54 -2.37
C ASN A 40 -8.76 12.23 -3.15
N LYS A 41 -9.67 11.97 -4.10
CA LYS A 41 -9.61 10.78 -4.96
C LYS A 41 -8.28 10.62 -5.70
N LEU A 42 -7.66 11.73 -6.13
CA LEU A 42 -6.38 11.69 -6.84
C LEU A 42 -5.26 11.16 -5.95
N HIS A 43 -5.20 11.60 -4.70
CA HIS A 43 -4.18 11.12 -3.74
C HIS A 43 -4.30 9.61 -3.48
N VAL A 44 -5.53 9.10 -3.34
CA VAL A 44 -5.76 7.65 -3.17
C VAL A 44 -5.29 6.86 -4.40
N LEU A 45 -5.63 7.34 -5.60
CA LEU A 45 -5.20 6.69 -6.85
C LEU A 45 -3.67 6.71 -7.03
N MET A 46 -3.01 7.78 -6.62
CA MET A 46 -1.55 7.88 -6.66
C MET A 46 -0.88 6.90 -5.69
N GLY A 47 -1.40 6.79 -4.46
CA GLY A 47 -0.90 5.81 -3.49
C GLY A 47 -1.09 4.36 -3.95
N LEU A 48 -2.25 4.04 -4.55
CA LEU A 48 -2.50 2.71 -5.11
C LEU A 48 -1.52 2.36 -6.24
N LYS A 49 -1.20 3.31 -7.13
CA LYS A 49 -0.19 3.11 -8.18
C LYS A 49 1.22 2.91 -7.61
N ALA A 50 1.56 3.61 -6.54
CA ALA A 50 2.85 3.43 -5.87
C ALA A 50 2.98 2.02 -5.26
N ILE A 51 1.91 1.53 -4.61
CA ILE A 51 1.83 0.16 -4.09
C ILE A 51 1.91 -0.86 -5.22
N GLU A 52 1.16 -0.68 -6.31
CA GLU A 52 1.24 -1.55 -7.49
C GLU A 52 2.68 -1.64 -8.04
N ALA A 53 3.35 -0.50 -8.21
CA ALA A 53 4.73 -0.46 -8.68
C ALA A 53 5.71 -1.16 -7.71
N TYR A 54 5.53 -0.97 -6.40
CA TYR A 54 6.31 -1.67 -5.39
C TYR A 54 6.14 -3.19 -5.48
N LEU A 55 4.89 -3.66 -5.59
CA LEU A 55 4.58 -5.09 -5.73
C LEU A 55 5.22 -5.67 -7.00
N GLN A 56 5.12 -4.97 -8.13
CA GLN A 56 5.76 -5.39 -9.39
C GLN A 56 7.29 -5.44 -9.31
N MET A 57 7.90 -4.56 -8.49
CA MET A 57 9.36 -4.51 -8.33
C MET A 57 9.88 -5.59 -7.38
N LYS A 58 9.22 -5.78 -6.24
CA LYS A 58 9.77 -6.52 -5.10
C LYS A 58 9.16 -7.90 -4.92
N GLU A 59 7.86 -8.05 -5.19
CA GLU A 59 7.13 -9.27 -4.84
C GLU A 59 7.18 -10.31 -5.96
N THR A 60 7.40 -11.56 -5.56
CA THR A 60 7.20 -12.73 -6.42
C THR A 60 5.80 -13.31 -6.21
N SER A 61 5.40 -14.32 -6.99
CA SER A 61 4.15 -15.05 -6.76
C SER A 61 4.45 -16.45 -6.18
N PRO A 62 3.93 -16.80 -4.98
CA PRO A 62 3.18 -15.95 -4.05
C PRO A 62 4.07 -14.86 -3.40
N ILE A 63 3.43 -13.83 -2.81
CA ILE A 63 4.09 -12.74 -2.07
C ILE A 63 5.11 -13.35 -1.08
N ALA A 64 6.35 -12.85 -1.11
CA ALA A 64 7.50 -13.47 -0.44
C ALA A 64 7.79 -12.91 0.96
#